data_AF-F7JY03-F1
#
_entry.id   AF-F7JY03-F1
#
_cell.length_a   1.000
_cell.length_b   1.000
_cell.length_c   1.000
_cell.angle_alpha   90.00
_cell.angle_beta   90.00
_cell.angle_gamma   90.00
#
_symmetry.space_group_name_H-M   'P 1'
#
loop_
_entity.id
_entity.type
_entity.pdbx_description
1 polymer ?
#
loop_
_entity_poly.entity_id
_entity_poly.type
_entity_poly.pdbx_seq_one_letter_code
_entity_poly.pdbx_strand_id
1 'polypeptide(L)'
;MNKNTFSNRVTWYNFILCIFVVWIHAQNTDLFTEVVMIEGKPLFNQIEQTIVSDIAVVGVAGFFLCSGYLFYRNYSWGKVLEKYKTRFVGLFIPYVIWTLLYYFIHVGVSYITPLRAVFNEPPITVTWKGIVDAVLNYRYCVFLWFLQFLILFVVISPLIYLLISNRYMGIVAIVLVLVIDSTGICGDLAFGGIQAQAFCNWLFIYMTGGYIGVHGSGAVESKNTSWLLLLASVIFAVLAYYFFKHSPSMFTNLMYLLLFASALWCLTCKLPLPMAASWQKHTFMVYMTHFLIVRGMNVLVSKYLSASMWPGILLFFLLPVLCFALTALFWRICGKGQSFVWKMLSGNR
;
A
#
# COMPACT_ATOMS: atom_id res chain seq x y z
N MET A 1 24.16 9.35 6.59
CA MET A 1 24.38 8.89 5.19
C MET A 1 24.19 10.08 4.24
N ASN A 2 24.78 10.09 3.02
CA ASN A 2 24.47 11.16 2.06
C ASN A 2 22.95 11.11 1.75
N LYS A 3 22.27 12.25 1.74
CA LYS A 3 20.83 12.39 1.51
C LYS A 3 20.37 11.62 0.26
N ASN A 4 21.22 11.57 -0.77
CA ASN A 4 20.95 10.86 -2.02
C ASN A 4 20.89 9.34 -1.84
N THR A 5 21.76 8.74 -1.02
CA THR A 5 21.77 7.28 -0.79
C THR A 5 20.56 6.82 0.02
N PHE A 6 20.16 7.60 1.05
CA PHE A 6 18.95 7.30 1.82
C PHE A 6 17.71 7.38 0.95
N SER A 7 17.54 8.48 0.21
CA SER A 7 16.42 8.68 -0.68
C SER A 7 16.33 7.58 -1.75
N ASN A 8 17.48 7.10 -2.25
CA ASN A 8 17.52 5.99 -3.20
C ASN A 8 17.01 4.69 -2.59
N ARG A 9 17.41 4.36 -1.36
CA ARG A 9 16.93 3.15 -0.66
C ARG A 9 15.43 3.22 -0.38
N VAL A 10 14.93 4.38 0.05
CA VAL A 10 13.49 4.61 0.21
C VAL A 10 12.76 4.40 -1.13
N THR A 11 13.35 4.86 -2.24
CA THR A 11 12.77 4.66 -3.58
C THR A 11 12.69 3.18 -3.94
N TRP A 12 13.77 2.42 -3.75
CA TRP A 12 13.79 0.98 -3.99
C TRP A 12 12.84 0.20 -3.08
N TYR A 13 12.80 0.55 -1.81
CA TYR A 13 11.88 -0.04 -0.84
C TYR A 13 10.43 0.18 -1.28
N ASN A 14 10.05 1.44 -1.56
CA ASN A 14 8.71 1.77 -2.05
C ASN A 14 8.40 1.13 -3.40
N PHE A 15 9.39 0.97 -4.28
CA PHE A 15 9.24 0.30 -5.57
C PHE A 15 8.85 -1.17 -5.38
N ILE A 16 9.56 -1.90 -4.51
CA ILE A 16 9.25 -3.31 -4.19
C ILE A 16 7.88 -3.44 -3.54
N LEU A 17 7.57 -2.59 -2.55
CA LEU A 17 6.25 -2.57 -1.90
C LEU A 17 5.13 -2.25 -2.90
N CYS A 18 5.39 -1.41 -3.90
CA CYS A 18 4.43 -1.09 -4.94
C CYS A 18 4.12 -2.31 -5.81
N ILE A 19 5.13 -3.12 -6.17
CA ILE A 19 4.92 -4.40 -6.87
C ILE A 19 4.04 -5.33 -6.04
N PHE A 20 4.29 -5.42 -4.73
CA PHE A 20 3.47 -6.23 -3.83
C PHE A 20 2.00 -5.78 -3.83
N VAL A 21 1.73 -4.47 -3.73
CA VAL A 21 0.35 -3.96 -3.80
C VAL A 21 -0.32 -4.29 -5.14
N VAL A 22 0.41 -4.21 -6.25
CA VAL A 22 -0.13 -4.63 -7.55
C VAL A 22 -0.49 -6.12 -7.54
N TRP A 23 0.36 -6.99 -6.98
CA TRP A 23 0.07 -8.42 -6.88
C TRP A 23 -1.16 -8.73 -6.04
N ILE A 24 -1.41 -8.03 -4.93
CA ILE A 24 -2.63 -8.20 -4.13
C ILE A 24 -3.89 -8.07 -4.99
N HIS A 25 -3.89 -7.12 -5.92
CA HIS A 25 -5.04 -6.86 -6.79
C HIS A 25 -5.01 -7.63 -8.11
N ALA A 26 -3.88 -8.26 -8.45
CA ALA A 26 -3.72 -9.05 -9.67
C ALA A 26 -4.21 -10.49 -9.55
N GLN A 27 -4.59 -10.93 -8.34
CA GLN A 27 -5.09 -12.28 -8.11
C GLN A 27 -6.30 -12.60 -9.00
N ASN A 28 -6.23 -13.74 -9.69
CA ASN A 28 -7.10 -14.07 -10.82
C ASN A 28 -8.27 -15.01 -10.48
N THR A 29 -8.54 -15.24 -9.19
CA THR A 29 -9.49 -16.25 -8.70
C THR A 29 -10.90 -16.13 -9.26
N ASP A 30 -11.33 -14.91 -9.64
CA ASP A 30 -12.72 -14.63 -9.98
C ASP A 30 -12.96 -14.47 -11.49
N LEU A 31 -11.90 -14.24 -12.28
CA LEU A 31 -11.99 -13.92 -13.71
C LEU A 31 -11.52 -15.06 -14.62
N PHE A 32 -10.52 -15.82 -14.18
CA PHE A 32 -9.99 -16.97 -14.92
C PHE A 32 -10.51 -18.26 -14.30
N THR A 33 -11.74 -18.64 -14.68
CA THR A 33 -12.51 -19.71 -14.04
C THR A 33 -12.06 -21.11 -14.45
N GLU A 34 -11.35 -21.25 -15.56
CA GLU A 34 -10.84 -22.54 -16.03
C GLU A 34 -9.51 -22.87 -15.32
N VAL A 35 -9.64 -23.58 -14.21
CA VAL A 35 -8.53 -24.02 -13.37
C VAL A 35 -7.61 -24.98 -14.12
N VAL A 36 -6.30 -24.73 -14.05
CA VAL A 36 -5.27 -25.60 -14.62
C VAL A 36 -4.81 -26.59 -13.55
N MET A 37 -5.10 -27.88 -13.76
CA MET A 37 -4.71 -28.97 -12.86
C MET A 37 -3.36 -29.55 -13.29
N ILE A 38 -2.38 -29.52 -12.40
CA ILE A 38 -1.06 -30.14 -12.58
C ILE A 38 -0.93 -31.18 -11.47
N GLU A 39 -0.81 -32.46 -11.85
CA GLU A 39 -0.77 -33.59 -10.91
C GLU A 39 -1.95 -33.59 -9.91
N GLY A 40 -3.15 -33.22 -10.40
CA GLY A 40 -4.36 -33.16 -9.57
C GLY A 40 -4.44 -31.97 -8.63
N LYS A 41 -3.55 -30.97 -8.73
CA LYS A 41 -3.56 -29.75 -7.92
C LYS A 41 -3.75 -28.50 -8.77
N PRO A 42 -4.48 -27.48 -8.27
CA PRO A 42 -4.63 -26.19 -8.94
C PRO A 42 -3.39 -25.32 -8.71
N LEU A 43 -2.24 -25.75 -9.27
CA LEU A 43 -0.91 -25.23 -8.92
C LEU A 43 -0.81 -23.70 -9.09
N PHE A 44 -1.33 -23.14 -10.18
CA PHE A 44 -1.24 -21.70 -10.43
C PHE A 44 -2.07 -20.87 -9.44
N ASN A 45 -3.28 -21.30 -9.11
CA ASN A 45 -4.09 -20.64 -8.09
C ASN A 45 -3.41 -20.69 -6.73
N GLN A 46 -2.76 -21.81 -6.39
CA GLN A 46 -1.97 -21.92 -5.14
C GLN A 46 -0.76 -20.99 -5.14
N ILE A 47 -0.04 -20.89 -6.26
CA ILE A 47 1.10 -19.96 -6.38
C ILE A 47 0.63 -18.51 -6.20
N GLU A 48 -0.42 -18.08 -6.89
CA GLU A 48 -0.97 -16.73 -6.72
C GLU A 48 -1.43 -16.50 -5.28
N GLN A 49 -2.18 -17.44 -4.70
CA GLN A 49 -2.66 -17.34 -3.33
C GLN A 49 -1.51 -17.18 -2.35
N THR A 50 -0.46 -18.01 -2.46
CA THR A 50 0.72 -17.91 -1.59
C THR A 50 1.46 -16.59 -1.79
N ILE A 51 1.71 -16.17 -3.03
CA ILE A 51 2.38 -14.87 -3.27
C ILE A 51 1.54 -13.73 -2.68
N VAL A 52 0.22 -13.76 -2.84
CA VAL A 52 -0.67 -12.69 -2.38
C VAL A 52 -0.78 -12.66 -0.85
N SER A 53 -1.16 -13.78 -0.23
CA SER A 53 -1.44 -13.86 1.19
C SER A 53 -0.19 -13.89 2.07
N ASP A 54 0.92 -14.44 1.56
CA ASP A 54 2.10 -14.74 2.37
C ASP A 54 3.32 -13.88 2.01
N ILE A 55 3.25 -13.05 0.97
CA ILE A 55 4.35 -12.15 0.58
C ILE A 55 3.83 -10.74 0.30
N ALA A 56 2.88 -10.61 -0.62
CA ALA A 56 2.44 -9.33 -1.15
C ALA A 56 1.68 -8.49 -0.11
N VAL A 57 0.92 -9.12 0.79
CA VAL A 57 0.23 -8.43 1.89
C VAL A 57 1.16 -7.56 2.75
N VAL A 58 2.46 -7.93 2.85
CA VAL A 58 3.48 -7.14 3.55
C VAL A 58 3.69 -5.76 2.91
N GLY A 59 3.38 -5.61 1.63
CA GLY A 59 3.41 -4.34 0.90
C GLY A 59 2.70 -3.21 1.64
N VAL A 60 1.50 -3.49 2.14
CA VAL A 60 0.65 -2.51 2.84
C VAL A 60 1.28 -2.09 4.17
N ALA A 61 1.76 -3.06 4.96
CA ALA A 61 2.44 -2.82 6.22
C ALA A 61 3.73 -2.02 6.04
N GLY A 62 4.54 -2.37 5.05
CA GLY A 62 5.76 -1.63 4.71
C GLY A 62 5.49 -0.19 4.34
N PHE A 63 4.41 0.09 3.61
CA PHE A 63 4.02 1.46 3.29
C PHE A 63 3.58 2.26 4.52
N PHE A 64 2.80 1.68 5.45
CA PHE A 64 2.46 2.35 6.71
C PHE A 64 3.70 2.61 7.58
N LEU A 65 4.57 1.61 7.72
CA LEU A 65 5.81 1.71 8.48
C LEU A 65 6.72 2.82 7.93
N CYS A 66 6.95 2.81 6.60
CA CYS A 66 7.75 3.83 5.93
C CYS A 66 7.11 5.22 6.00
N SER A 67 5.78 5.30 5.84
CA SER A 67 5.04 6.57 5.93
C SER A 67 5.15 7.18 7.32
N GLY A 68 4.95 6.39 8.38
CA GLY A 68 5.14 6.83 9.76
C GLY A 68 6.56 7.30 10.02
N TYR A 69 7.55 6.49 9.63
CA TYR A 69 8.96 6.85 9.75
C TYR A 69 9.28 8.18 9.07
N LEU A 70 8.96 8.32 7.78
CA LEU A 70 9.27 9.53 7.01
C LEU A 70 8.47 10.74 7.50
N PHE A 71 7.27 10.54 8.03
CA PHE A 71 6.44 11.61 8.56
C PHE A 71 7.00 12.14 9.89
N TYR A 72 7.37 11.27 10.83
CA TYR A 72 7.87 11.70 12.14
C TYR A 72 9.37 11.95 12.19
N ARG A 73 10.14 11.57 11.17
CA ARG A 73 11.55 11.97 11.10
C ARG A 73 11.66 13.50 11.10
N ASN A 74 12.50 14.03 11.98
CA ASN A 74 12.70 15.46 12.19
C ASN A 74 11.40 16.23 12.49
N TYR A 75 10.38 15.57 13.06
CA TYR A 75 9.14 16.20 13.51
C TYR A 75 9.38 16.98 14.79
N SER A 76 8.80 18.18 14.86
CA SER A 76 8.74 19.01 16.05
C SER A 76 7.45 19.83 16.03
N TRP A 77 7.03 20.33 17.19
CA TRP A 77 5.82 21.15 17.31
C TRP A 77 5.82 22.38 16.38
N GLY A 78 6.99 22.97 16.09
CA GLY A 78 7.11 24.08 15.13
C GLY A 78 6.90 23.71 13.66
N LYS A 79 6.93 22.41 13.31
CA LYS A 79 6.83 21.93 11.92
C LYS A 79 5.48 21.30 11.58
N VAL A 80 4.52 21.30 12.51
CA VAL A 80 3.20 20.66 12.32
C VAL A 80 2.49 21.24 11.11
N LEU A 81 2.39 22.57 11.01
CA LEU A 81 1.73 23.24 9.89
C LEU A 81 2.44 23.00 8.55
N GLU A 82 3.77 22.98 8.54
CA GLU A 82 4.56 22.65 7.34
C GLU A 82 4.27 21.23 6.86
N LYS A 83 4.23 20.25 7.78
CA LYS A 83 3.88 18.87 7.46
C LYS A 83 2.44 18.73 6.99
N TYR A 84 1.49 19.48 7.58
CA TYR A 84 0.10 19.48 7.11
C TYR A 84 0.00 20.04 5.70
N LYS A 85 0.64 21.16 5.40
CA LYS A 85 0.63 21.75 4.05
C LYS A 85 1.19 20.79 3.00
N THR A 86 2.33 20.16 3.29
CA THR A 86 2.95 19.20 2.36
C THR A 86 2.09 17.95 2.15
N ARG A 87 1.40 17.45 3.19
CA ARG A 87 0.48 16.32 3.06
C ARG A 87 -0.87 16.70 2.45
N PHE A 88 -1.35 17.91 2.67
CA PHE A 88 -2.56 18.39 2.01
C PHE A 88 -2.39 18.35 0.49
N VAL A 89 -1.28 18.90 -0.01
CA VAL A 89 -0.97 18.90 -1.45
C VAL A 89 -0.56 17.51 -1.95
N GLY A 90 0.26 16.79 -1.18
CA GLY A 90 0.85 15.53 -1.62
C GLY A 90 0.02 14.28 -1.33
N LEU A 91 -1.13 14.39 -0.65
CA LEU A 91 -1.95 13.24 -0.23
C LEU A 91 -3.44 13.55 -0.33
N PHE A 92 -3.92 14.60 0.33
CA PHE A 92 -5.36 14.91 0.40
C PHE A 92 -5.94 15.35 -0.95
N ILE A 93 -5.29 16.31 -1.63
CA ILE A 93 -5.74 16.77 -2.95
C ILE A 93 -5.79 15.61 -3.96
N PRO A 94 -4.71 14.81 -4.14
CA PRO A 94 -4.76 13.63 -4.99
C PRO A 94 -5.88 12.65 -4.60
N TYR A 95 -6.07 12.36 -3.31
CA TYR A 95 -7.13 11.47 -2.85
C TYR A 95 -8.52 11.92 -3.33
N VAL A 96 -8.86 13.20 -3.15
CA VAL A 96 -10.14 13.75 -3.61
C VAL A 96 -10.25 13.70 -5.14
N ILE A 97 -9.19 14.05 -5.86
CA ILE A 97 -9.20 14.01 -7.33
C ILE A 97 -9.40 12.59 -7.84
N TRP A 98 -8.67 11.61 -7.29
CA TRP A 98 -8.73 10.22 -7.74
C TRP A 98 -10.06 9.57 -7.38
N THR A 99 -10.59 9.78 -6.17
CA THR A 99 -11.93 9.27 -5.80
C THR A 99 -13.01 9.78 -6.74
N LEU A 100 -12.98 11.07 -7.10
CA LEU A 100 -13.89 11.65 -8.09
C LEU A 100 -13.65 11.12 -9.50
N LEU A 101 -12.38 10.98 -9.91
CA LEU A 101 -12.04 10.45 -11.23
C LEU A 101 -12.54 9.00 -11.39
N TYR A 102 -12.33 8.15 -10.39
CA TYR A 102 -12.88 6.79 -10.37
C TYR A 102 -14.41 6.80 -10.42
N TYR A 103 -15.06 7.65 -9.62
CA TYR A 103 -16.51 7.81 -9.69
C TYR A 103 -17.00 8.12 -11.11
N PHE A 104 -16.41 9.11 -11.77
CA PHE A 104 -16.82 9.48 -13.13
C PHE A 104 -16.45 8.44 -14.19
N ILE A 105 -15.38 7.66 -14.00
CA ILE A 105 -15.06 6.52 -14.86
C ILE A 105 -16.17 5.47 -14.76
N HIS A 106 -16.58 5.07 -13.54
CA HIS A 106 -17.67 4.10 -13.34
C HIS A 106 -18.99 4.61 -13.92
N VAL A 107 -19.31 5.89 -13.70
CA VAL A 107 -20.47 6.56 -14.32
C VAL A 107 -20.38 6.43 -15.85
N GLY A 108 -19.26 6.83 -16.46
CA GLY A 108 -19.06 6.74 -17.91
C GLY A 108 -19.19 5.31 -18.47
N VAL A 109 -18.57 4.33 -17.81
CA VAL A 109 -18.68 2.90 -18.17
C VAL A 109 -20.13 2.43 -18.11
N SER A 110 -20.91 2.90 -17.12
CA SER A 110 -22.31 2.50 -16.95
C SER A 110 -23.23 2.98 -18.09
N TYR A 111 -22.87 4.04 -18.82
CA TYR A 111 -23.66 4.58 -19.94
C TYR A 111 -23.26 4.02 -21.32
N ILE A 112 -22.07 3.44 -21.43
CA ILE A 112 -21.57 2.91 -22.72
C ILE A 112 -21.88 1.41 -22.78
N THR A 113 -22.93 1.01 -23.50
CA THR A 113 -23.46 -0.37 -23.52
C THR A 113 -22.40 -1.46 -23.70
N PRO A 114 -21.46 -1.37 -24.67
CA PRO A 114 -20.41 -2.37 -24.80
C PRO A 114 -19.51 -2.47 -23.56
N LEU A 115 -19.13 -1.33 -22.96
CA LEU A 115 -18.27 -1.30 -21.77
C LEU A 115 -19.02 -1.80 -20.53
N ARG A 116 -20.28 -1.39 -20.36
CA ARG A 116 -21.17 -1.88 -19.31
C ARG A 116 -21.26 -3.41 -19.30
N ALA A 117 -21.40 -4.02 -20.48
CA ALA A 117 -21.47 -5.47 -20.65
C ALA A 117 -20.11 -6.18 -20.44
N VAL A 118 -19.00 -5.48 -20.65
CA VAL A 118 -17.65 -6.01 -20.39
C VAL A 118 -17.32 -5.99 -18.90
N PHE A 119 -17.62 -4.88 -18.21
CA PHE A 119 -17.27 -4.69 -16.80
C PHE A 119 -18.38 -5.11 -15.82
N ASN A 120 -19.55 -5.51 -16.32
CA ASN A 120 -20.74 -5.83 -15.52
C ASN A 120 -21.15 -4.68 -14.58
N GLU A 121 -21.08 -3.44 -15.09
CA GLU A 121 -21.37 -2.24 -14.30
C GLU A 121 -22.89 -1.97 -14.26
N PRO A 122 -23.51 -1.79 -13.08
CA PRO A 122 -24.90 -1.35 -13.00
C PRO A 122 -25.04 0.11 -13.46
N PRO A 123 -26.22 0.57 -13.92
CA PRO A 123 -26.45 1.98 -14.23
C PRO A 123 -26.22 2.86 -13.00
N ILE A 124 -25.43 3.92 -13.15
CA ILE A 124 -25.14 4.85 -12.05
C ILE A 124 -25.79 6.20 -12.35
N THR A 125 -26.72 6.60 -11.48
CA THR A 125 -27.29 7.95 -11.51
C THR A 125 -26.37 8.93 -10.77
N VAL A 126 -26.04 10.05 -11.41
CA VAL A 126 -25.22 11.08 -10.78
C VAL A 126 -26.04 11.85 -9.75
N THR A 127 -25.63 11.79 -8.49
CA THR A 127 -26.30 12.49 -7.38
C THR A 127 -25.27 13.08 -6.42
N TRP A 128 -25.63 14.13 -5.70
CA TRP A 128 -24.77 14.70 -4.66
C TRP A 128 -24.40 13.67 -3.59
N LYS A 129 -25.37 12.86 -3.16
CA LYS A 129 -25.12 11.75 -2.23
C LYS A 129 -24.10 10.77 -2.79
N GLY A 130 -24.20 10.41 -4.08
CA GLY A 130 -23.24 9.52 -4.74
C GLY A 130 -21.82 10.09 -4.81
N ILE A 131 -21.69 11.39 -5.08
CA ILE A 131 -20.38 12.08 -5.09
C ILE A 131 -19.75 12.09 -3.70
N VAL A 132 -20.52 12.46 -2.67
CA VAL A 132 -20.03 12.49 -1.28
C VAL A 132 -19.67 11.08 -0.81
N ASP A 133 -20.50 10.10 -1.10
CA ASP A 133 -20.27 8.68 -0.78
C ASP A 133 -19.01 8.14 -1.50
N ALA A 134 -18.77 8.53 -2.75
CA ALA A 134 -17.57 8.15 -3.48
C ALA A 134 -16.28 8.68 -2.83
N VAL A 135 -16.30 9.91 -2.31
CA VAL A 135 -15.13 10.53 -1.66
C VAL A 135 -14.95 10.03 -0.23
N LEU A 136 -16.01 10.02 0.59
CA LEU A 136 -15.89 9.68 2.02
C LEU A 136 -15.82 8.17 2.28
N ASN A 137 -16.51 7.36 1.49
CA ASN A 137 -16.55 5.91 1.67
C ASN A 137 -15.82 5.16 0.56
N TYR A 138 -15.05 5.86 -0.29
CA TYR A 138 -14.21 5.29 -1.36
C TYR A 138 -14.95 4.23 -2.21
N ARG A 139 -16.26 4.38 -2.39
CA ARG A 139 -17.18 3.33 -2.87
C ARG A 139 -16.77 2.70 -4.20
N TYR A 140 -16.22 3.51 -5.10
CA TYR A 140 -15.81 3.11 -6.46
C TYR A 140 -14.31 2.85 -6.58
N CYS A 141 -13.57 2.93 -5.47
CA CYS A 141 -12.12 2.82 -5.44
C CYS A 141 -11.66 2.30 -4.07
N VAL A 142 -12.13 1.10 -3.69
CA VAL A 142 -11.93 0.53 -2.35
C VAL A 142 -10.48 0.55 -1.91
N PHE A 143 -9.53 0.27 -2.81
CA PHE A 143 -8.09 0.29 -2.51
C PHE A 143 -7.55 1.63 -1.95
N LEU A 144 -8.28 2.75 -2.10
CA LEU A 144 -7.92 4.05 -1.53
C LEU A 144 -8.18 4.18 -0.02
N TRP A 145 -8.76 3.17 0.63
CA TRP A 145 -8.88 3.12 2.10
C TRP A 145 -7.53 3.36 2.79
N PHE A 146 -6.44 2.85 2.20
CA PHE A 146 -5.07 3.04 2.70
C PHE A 146 -4.69 4.53 2.78
N LEU A 147 -5.02 5.31 1.74
CA LEU A 147 -4.76 6.74 1.69
C LEU A 147 -5.60 7.51 2.70
N GLN A 148 -6.87 7.12 2.85
CA GLN A 148 -7.75 7.71 3.84
C GLN A 148 -7.19 7.52 5.25
N PHE A 149 -6.71 6.32 5.60
CA PHE A 149 -6.10 6.07 6.90
C PHE A 149 -4.84 6.91 7.11
N LEU A 150 -3.99 7.06 6.09
CA LEU A 150 -2.85 7.98 6.18
C LEU A 150 -3.29 9.44 6.40
N ILE A 151 -4.35 9.91 5.73
CA ILE A 151 -4.89 11.27 5.94
C ILE A 151 -5.34 11.42 7.39
N LEU A 152 -6.10 10.46 7.92
CA LEU A 152 -6.55 10.46 9.31
C LEU A 152 -5.37 10.43 10.29
N PHE A 153 -4.35 9.61 10.05
CA PHE A 153 -3.13 9.57 10.86
C PHE A 153 -2.33 10.88 10.82
N VAL A 154 -2.37 11.62 9.71
CA VAL A 154 -1.83 12.98 9.64
C VAL A 154 -2.66 13.94 10.48
N VAL A 155 -3.99 13.87 10.43
CA VAL A 155 -4.89 14.71 11.25
C VAL A 155 -4.63 14.49 12.74
N ILE A 156 -4.51 13.24 13.20
CA ILE A 156 -4.22 12.92 14.60
C ILE A 156 -2.71 12.95 14.95
N SER A 157 -1.86 13.41 14.03
CA SER A 157 -0.40 13.33 14.22
C SER A 157 0.16 14.07 15.44
N PRO A 158 -0.40 15.20 15.91
CA PRO A 158 0.07 15.86 17.13
C PRO A 158 -0.14 14.99 18.36
N LEU A 159 -1.27 14.27 18.43
CA LEU A 159 -1.56 13.32 19.50
C LEU A 159 -0.64 12.11 19.43
N ILE A 160 -0.45 11.52 18.25
CA ILE A 160 0.52 10.43 18.06
C ILE A 160 1.92 10.90 18.49
N TYR A 161 2.36 12.08 18.04
CA TYR A 161 3.67 12.63 18.39
C TYR A 161 3.83 12.82 19.90
N LEU A 162 2.81 13.35 20.58
CA LEU A 162 2.81 13.48 22.04
C LEU A 162 3.12 12.13 22.69
N LEU A 163 2.44 11.05 22.27
CA LEU A 163 2.62 9.70 22.80
C LEU A 163 4.02 9.13 22.50
N ILE A 164 4.51 9.27 21.26
CA ILE A 164 5.79 8.65 20.83
C ILE A 164 7.03 9.49 21.12
N SER A 165 6.87 10.76 21.50
CA SER A 165 7.99 11.69 21.75
C SER A 165 8.88 11.26 22.92
N ASN A 166 8.30 10.65 23.95
CA ASN A 166 9.04 10.06 25.06
C ASN A 166 9.32 8.59 24.76
N ARG A 167 10.56 8.15 25.02
CA ARG A 167 11.02 6.79 24.68
C ARG A 167 10.17 5.69 25.32
N TYR A 168 9.85 5.82 26.60
CA TYR A 168 9.10 4.80 27.34
C TYR A 168 7.61 4.90 27.06
N MET A 169 7.05 6.10 27.10
CA MET A 169 5.63 6.32 26.78
C MET A 169 5.30 5.88 25.35
N GLY A 170 6.22 6.07 24.40
CA GLY A 170 6.05 5.63 23.03
C GLY A 170 5.94 4.11 22.91
N ILE A 171 6.81 3.37 23.60
CA ILE A 171 6.74 1.89 23.67
C ILE A 171 5.42 1.47 24.31
N VAL A 172 5.06 2.06 25.45
CA VAL A 172 3.81 1.76 26.16
C VAL A 172 2.61 2.01 25.26
N ALA A 173 2.54 3.16 24.57
CA ALA A 173 1.46 3.49 23.66
C ALA A 173 1.35 2.51 22.49
N ILE A 174 2.47 2.12 21.87
CA ILE A 174 2.49 1.14 20.77
C ILE A 174 2.02 -0.24 21.26
N VAL A 175 2.49 -0.69 22.44
CA VAL A 175 2.06 -1.96 23.04
C VAL A 175 0.58 -1.94 23.40
N LEU A 176 0.07 -0.82 23.94
CA LEU A 176 -1.35 -0.66 24.23
C LEU A 176 -2.20 -0.76 22.97
N VAL A 177 -1.81 -0.10 21.87
CA VAL A 177 -2.51 -0.24 20.58
C VAL A 177 -2.50 -1.69 20.13
N LEU A 178 -1.35 -2.38 20.19
CA LEU A 178 -1.25 -3.80 19.83
C LEU A 178 -2.15 -4.72 20.68
N VAL A 179 -2.24 -4.47 21.99
CA VAL A 179 -3.09 -5.25 22.90
C VAL A 179 -4.57 -5.00 22.60
N ILE A 180 -4.97 -3.74 22.39
CA ILE A 180 -6.33 -3.38 22.00
C ILE A 180 -6.69 -4.05 20.66
N ASP A 181 -5.77 -4.03 19.69
CA ASP A 181 -5.96 -4.72 18.41
C ASP A 181 -6.13 -6.22 18.58
N SER A 182 -5.29 -6.83 19.42
CA SER A 182 -5.25 -8.29 19.61
C SER A 182 -6.44 -8.83 20.40
N THR A 183 -7.14 -7.99 21.15
CA THR A 183 -8.32 -8.36 21.96
C THR A 183 -9.64 -8.15 21.22
N GLY A 184 -9.63 -7.49 20.04
CA GLY A 184 -10.85 -7.23 19.26
C GLY A 184 -11.76 -6.14 19.85
N ILE A 185 -11.35 -5.52 20.97
CA ILE A 185 -12.14 -4.51 21.69
C ILE A 185 -12.52 -3.34 20.78
N CYS A 186 -11.68 -2.95 19.81
CA CYS A 186 -12.00 -1.90 18.85
C CYS A 186 -13.15 -2.25 17.89
N GLY A 187 -13.35 -3.54 17.58
CA GLY A 187 -14.51 -4.00 16.81
C GLY A 187 -15.80 -4.02 17.64
N ASP A 188 -15.69 -4.25 18.95
CA ASP A 188 -16.82 -4.38 19.88
C ASP A 188 -17.26 -3.03 20.49
N LEU A 189 -16.36 -2.05 20.59
CA LEU A 189 -16.68 -0.70 21.05
C LEU A 189 -17.55 0.03 20.02
N ALA A 190 -18.46 0.87 20.51
CA ALA A 190 -19.53 1.58 19.78
C ALA A 190 -19.08 2.57 18.67
N PHE A 191 -17.84 2.49 18.18
CA PHE A 191 -17.28 3.26 17.06
C PHE A 191 -17.32 2.54 15.70
N GLY A 192 -18.04 1.41 15.59
CA GLY A 192 -18.61 0.97 14.32
C GLY A 192 -17.70 0.13 13.40
N GLY A 193 -17.84 -1.19 13.51
CA GLY A 193 -17.58 -2.16 12.43
C GLY A 193 -16.10 -2.49 12.13
N ILE A 194 -15.91 -3.45 11.21
CA ILE A 194 -14.61 -4.00 10.74
C ILE A 194 -13.58 -2.91 10.40
N GLN A 195 -14.02 -1.71 10.01
CA GLN A 195 -13.16 -0.58 9.66
C GLN A 195 -12.43 0.02 10.87
N ALA A 196 -13.04 0.08 12.05
CA ALA A 196 -12.40 0.61 13.26
C ALA A 196 -11.24 -0.29 13.71
N GLN A 197 -11.47 -1.61 13.70
CA GLN A 197 -10.42 -2.60 13.96
C GLN A 197 -9.28 -2.49 12.93
N ALA A 198 -9.60 -2.40 11.65
CA ALA A 198 -8.59 -2.21 10.60
C ALA A 198 -7.78 -0.93 10.83
N PHE A 199 -8.42 0.18 11.19
CA PHE A 199 -7.75 1.44 11.47
C PHE A 199 -6.70 1.30 12.58
N CYS A 200 -7.05 0.66 13.70
CA CYS A 200 -6.12 0.49 14.82
C CYS A 200 -4.97 -0.47 14.47
N ASN A 201 -5.24 -1.57 13.74
CA ASN A 201 -4.21 -2.49 13.23
C ASN A 201 -3.11 -1.77 12.44
N TRP A 202 -3.50 -0.84 11.56
CA TRP A 202 -2.54 -0.06 10.76
C TRP A 202 -1.92 1.10 11.55
N LEU A 203 -2.63 1.62 12.56
CA LEU A 203 -2.09 2.60 13.49
C LEU A 203 -0.91 2.02 14.27
N PHE A 204 -0.99 0.76 14.71
CA PHE A 204 0.13 0.06 15.35
C PHE A 204 1.41 0.11 14.49
N ILE A 205 1.31 -0.26 13.22
CA ILE A 205 2.46 -0.29 12.29
C ILE A 205 2.95 1.14 11.99
N TYR A 206 2.03 2.07 11.77
CA TYR A 206 2.35 3.47 11.50
C TYR A 206 3.03 4.16 12.70
N MET A 207 2.52 3.96 13.91
CA MET A 207 3.13 4.46 15.16
C MET A 207 4.49 3.85 15.40
N THR A 208 4.67 2.55 15.14
CA THR A 208 5.98 1.89 15.22
C THR A 208 6.99 2.55 14.28
N GLY A 209 6.59 2.80 13.03
CA GLY A 209 7.42 3.54 12.07
C GLY A 209 7.75 4.94 12.56
N GLY A 210 6.75 5.65 13.09
CA GLY A 210 6.92 6.98 13.67
C GLY A 210 7.89 7.01 14.85
N TYR A 211 7.77 6.07 15.77
CA TYR A 211 8.65 5.93 16.93
C TYR A 211 10.10 5.67 16.50
N ILE A 212 10.32 4.80 15.51
CA ILE A 212 11.64 4.60 14.89
C ILE A 212 12.13 5.89 14.22
N GLY A 213 11.24 6.67 13.60
CA GLY A 213 11.57 7.97 13.01
C GLY A 213 12.05 9.01 14.04
N VAL A 214 11.49 8.98 15.25
CA VAL A 214 11.87 9.88 16.35
C VAL A 214 13.16 9.41 17.06
N HIS A 215 13.24 8.14 17.45
CA HIS A 215 14.29 7.63 18.34
C HIS A 215 15.35 6.76 17.65
N GLY A 216 15.06 6.22 16.47
CA GLY A 216 15.87 5.21 15.78
C GLY A 216 16.41 5.65 14.42
N SER A 217 16.30 6.94 14.06
CA SER A 217 16.69 7.44 12.75
C SER A 217 18.17 7.15 12.42
N GLY A 218 19.07 7.27 13.39
CA GLY A 218 20.49 6.97 13.21
C GLY A 218 20.79 5.53 12.79
N ALA A 219 20.03 4.56 13.31
CA ALA A 219 20.19 3.14 12.95
C ALA A 219 19.64 2.86 11.54
N VAL A 220 18.45 3.40 11.24
CA VAL A 220 17.78 3.23 9.93
C VAL A 220 18.53 3.91 8.78
N GLU A 221 19.10 5.09 9.03
CA GLU A 221 19.85 5.86 8.03
C GLU A 221 21.35 5.51 7.99
N SER A 222 21.75 4.43 8.66
CA SER A 222 23.14 3.98 8.69
C SER A 222 23.62 3.52 7.30
N LYS A 223 24.92 3.69 7.03
CA LYS A 223 25.50 3.46 5.69
C LYS A 223 25.42 1.99 5.25
N ASN A 224 25.43 1.01 6.15
CA ASN A 224 25.33 -0.40 5.78
C ASN A 224 24.75 -1.23 6.92
N THR A 225 23.78 -2.07 6.61
CA THR A 225 23.26 -3.07 7.55
C THR A 225 24.32 -4.16 7.75
N SER A 226 24.62 -4.50 9.01
CA SER A 226 25.51 -5.63 9.30
C SER A 226 24.87 -6.95 8.86
N TRP A 227 25.68 -7.95 8.49
CA TRP A 227 25.13 -9.27 8.15
C TRP A 227 24.38 -9.89 9.32
N LEU A 228 24.84 -9.67 10.55
CA LEU A 228 24.17 -10.10 11.77
C LEU A 228 22.77 -9.49 11.90
N LEU A 229 22.62 -8.18 11.67
CA LEU A 229 21.31 -7.52 11.76
C LEU A 229 20.36 -8.02 10.65
N LEU A 230 20.86 -8.21 9.44
CA LEU A 230 20.06 -8.79 8.36
C LEU A 230 19.62 -10.21 8.70
N LEU A 231 20.54 -11.09 9.09
CA LEU A 231 20.24 -12.47 9.48
C LEU A 231 19.24 -12.52 10.63
N ALA A 232 19.45 -11.73 11.68
CA ALA A 232 18.51 -11.63 12.79
C ALA A 232 17.12 -11.17 12.33
N SER A 233 17.03 -10.13 11.49
CA SER A 233 15.75 -9.65 10.97
C SER A 233 15.01 -10.70 10.14
N VAL A 234 15.73 -11.47 9.33
CA VAL A 234 15.18 -12.56 8.51
C VAL A 234 14.71 -13.71 9.39
N ILE A 235 15.52 -14.12 10.38
CA ILE A 235 15.13 -15.18 11.33
C ILE A 235 13.86 -14.77 12.08
N PHE A 236 13.79 -13.55 12.61
CA PHE A 236 12.58 -13.09 13.30
C PHE A 236 11.36 -13.01 12.38
N ALA A 237 11.52 -12.57 11.12
CA ALA A 237 10.43 -12.57 10.15
C ALA A 237 9.93 -13.98 9.82
N VAL A 238 10.85 -14.95 9.67
CA VAL A 238 10.50 -16.37 9.42
C VAL A 238 9.83 -17.00 10.63
N LEU A 239 10.32 -16.74 11.85
CA LEU A 239 9.69 -17.21 13.07
C LEU A 239 8.28 -16.62 13.22
N ALA A 240 8.11 -15.32 12.98
CA ALA A 240 6.80 -14.68 13.04
C ALA A 240 5.82 -15.25 11.99
N TYR A 241 6.30 -15.52 10.78
CA TYR A 241 5.51 -16.22 9.76
C TYR A 241 5.11 -17.64 10.21
N TYR A 242 6.03 -18.40 10.79
CA TYR A 242 5.75 -19.73 11.32
C TYR A 242 4.67 -19.69 12.42
N PHE A 243 4.78 -18.77 13.38
CA PHE A 243 3.77 -18.55 14.42
C PHE A 243 2.44 -18.11 13.84
N PHE A 244 2.43 -17.23 12.84
CA PHE A 244 1.21 -16.82 12.15
C PHE A 244 0.50 -18.00 11.49
N LYS A 245 1.23 -18.92 10.86
CA LYS A 245 0.64 -20.11 10.21
C LYS A 245 0.14 -21.17 11.21
N HIS A 246 0.82 -21.37 12.34
CA HIS A 246 0.46 -22.41 13.32
C HIS A 246 -0.50 -21.92 14.41
N SER A 247 -0.53 -20.62 14.69
CA SER A 247 -1.38 -19.99 15.69
C SER A 247 -1.87 -18.63 15.18
N PRO A 248 -2.76 -18.63 14.16
CA PRO A 248 -3.23 -17.40 13.54
C PRO A 248 -4.05 -16.58 14.54
N SER A 249 -3.58 -15.36 14.79
CA SER A 249 -4.25 -14.35 15.59
C SER A 249 -3.93 -12.98 15.01
N MET A 250 -4.69 -11.96 15.41
CA MET A 250 -4.38 -10.58 14.99
C MET A 250 -2.96 -10.18 15.42
N PHE A 251 -2.54 -10.59 16.62
CA PHE A 251 -1.18 -10.39 17.13
C PHE A 251 -0.13 -11.01 16.21
N THR A 252 -0.22 -12.31 15.92
CA THR A 252 0.79 -13.01 15.12
C THR A 252 0.83 -12.48 13.68
N ASN A 253 -0.31 -12.08 13.12
CA ASN A 253 -0.38 -11.41 11.82
C ASN A 253 0.34 -10.05 11.83
N LEU A 254 0.06 -9.16 12.79
CA LEU A 254 0.72 -7.86 12.89
C LEU A 254 2.23 -7.98 13.11
N MET A 255 2.67 -8.93 13.93
CA MET A 255 4.10 -9.19 14.14
C MET A 255 4.78 -9.68 12.87
N TYR A 256 4.15 -10.62 12.16
CA TYR A 256 4.63 -11.11 10.87
C TYR A 256 4.79 -9.96 9.86
N LEU A 257 3.75 -9.14 9.68
CA LEU A 257 3.76 -8.00 8.77
C LEU A 257 4.85 -6.98 9.11
N LEU A 258 4.96 -6.60 10.38
CA LEU A 258 5.96 -5.64 10.86
C LEU A 258 7.39 -6.14 10.67
N LEU A 259 7.67 -7.38 11.06
CA LEU A 259 9.01 -7.96 11.02
C LEU A 259 9.45 -8.23 9.59
N PHE A 260 8.55 -8.71 8.73
CA PHE A 260 8.87 -8.91 7.32
C PHE A 260 9.13 -7.56 6.61
N ALA A 261 8.29 -6.55 6.86
CA ALA A 261 8.52 -5.20 6.32
C ALA A 261 9.87 -4.61 6.77
N SER A 262 10.26 -4.88 8.02
CA SER A 262 11.56 -4.45 8.58
C SER A 262 12.74 -5.24 8.02
N ALA A 263 12.59 -6.55 7.80
CA ALA A 263 13.59 -7.40 7.16
C ALA A 263 13.82 -6.98 5.70
N LEU A 264 12.75 -6.64 4.97
CA LEU A 264 12.84 -6.09 3.62
C LEU A 264 13.63 -4.78 3.59
N TRP A 265 13.42 -3.89 4.58
CA TRP A 265 14.24 -2.68 4.69
C TRP A 265 15.72 -3.01 4.90
N CYS A 266 16.02 -3.93 5.83
CA CYS A 266 17.38 -4.39 6.08
C CYS A 266 18.05 -4.97 4.82
N LEU A 267 17.30 -5.74 4.03
CA LEU A 267 17.75 -6.29 2.75
C LEU A 267 18.09 -5.17 1.74
N THR A 268 17.20 -4.19 1.56
CA THR A 268 17.47 -3.05 0.66
C THR A 268 18.66 -2.20 1.10
N CYS A 269 18.95 -2.15 2.40
CA CYS A 269 20.13 -1.45 2.92
C CYS A 269 21.43 -2.23 2.67
N LYS A 270 21.35 -3.56 2.57
CA LYS A 270 22.50 -4.44 2.36
C LYS A 270 22.86 -4.59 0.89
N LEU A 271 21.86 -4.67 0.02
CA LEU A 271 22.06 -4.86 -1.41
C LEU A 271 22.76 -3.64 -2.05
N PRO A 272 23.73 -3.84 -2.96
CA PRO A 272 24.36 -2.76 -3.71
C PRO A 272 23.42 -2.26 -4.82
N LEU A 273 22.33 -1.59 -4.41
CA LEU A 273 21.31 -1.12 -5.33
C LEU A 273 21.80 0.11 -6.12
N PRO A 274 21.68 0.11 -7.47
CA PRO A 274 22.04 1.26 -8.28
C PRO A 274 21.10 2.45 -8.02
N MET A 275 21.43 3.61 -8.60
CA MET A 275 20.50 4.74 -8.60
C MET A 275 19.20 4.35 -9.30
N ALA A 276 18.09 4.53 -8.59
CA ALA A 276 16.76 4.21 -9.08
C ALA A 276 16.46 5.04 -10.33
N ALA A 277 16.02 4.35 -11.38
CA ALA A 277 15.60 4.96 -12.62
C ALA A 277 14.40 5.89 -12.40
N SER A 278 14.18 6.85 -13.32
CA SER A 278 13.10 7.82 -13.19
C SER A 278 11.73 7.16 -13.03
N TRP A 279 11.47 6.10 -13.80
CA TRP A 279 10.19 5.38 -13.79
C TRP A 279 9.89 4.69 -12.46
N GLN A 280 10.93 4.28 -11.71
CA GLN A 280 10.77 3.65 -10.38
C GLN A 280 10.29 4.64 -9.32
N LYS A 281 10.41 5.95 -9.56
CA LYS A 281 10.01 6.99 -8.61
C LYS A 281 8.50 7.26 -8.63
N HIS A 282 7.79 6.79 -9.65
CA HIS A 282 6.36 7.07 -9.85
C HIS A 282 5.44 6.10 -9.10
N THR A 283 5.87 5.54 -7.96
CA THR A 283 5.12 4.54 -7.19
C THR A 283 3.75 5.04 -6.73
N PHE A 284 3.62 6.34 -6.42
CA PHE A 284 2.34 6.93 -6.05
C PHE A 284 1.36 6.93 -7.23
N MET A 285 1.82 7.29 -8.43
CA MET A 285 0.97 7.27 -9.61
C MET A 285 0.58 5.83 -9.99
N VAL A 286 1.52 4.88 -9.91
CA VAL A 286 1.22 3.45 -10.07
C VAL A 286 0.17 3.00 -9.07
N TYR A 287 0.32 3.36 -7.79
CA TYR A 287 -0.69 3.08 -6.77
C TYR A 287 -2.06 3.67 -7.12
N MET A 288 -2.14 4.83 -7.76
CA MET A 288 -3.43 5.40 -8.14
C MET A 288 -4.08 4.71 -9.34
N THR A 289 -3.28 4.20 -10.27
CA THR A 289 -3.79 3.65 -11.54
C THR A 289 -3.88 2.13 -11.57
N HIS A 290 -3.12 1.43 -10.71
CA HIS A 290 -2.93 -0.02 -10.83
C HIS A 290 -4.25 -0.79 -10.85
N PHE A 291 -5.21 -0.43 -10.00
CA PHE A 291 -6.49 -1.15 -9.94
C PHE A 291 -7.25 -1.10 -11.26
N LEU A 292 -7.24 0.06 -11.94
CA LEU A 292 -7.86 0.23 -13.25
C LEU A 292 -7.13 -0.61 -14.32
N ILE A 293 -5.80 -0.57 -14.31
CA ILE A 293 -4.97 -1.30 -15.28
C ILE A 293 -5.14 -2.81 -15.08
N VAL A 294 -5.00 -3.28 -13.83
CA VAL A 294 -5.11 -4.69 -13.45
C VAL A 294 -6.50 -5.22 -13.77
N ARG A 295 -7.56 -4.56 -13.30
CA ARG A 295 -8.94 -5.02 -13.56
C ARG A 295 -9.28 -4.94 -15.04
N GLY A 296 -8.88 -3.87 -15.72
CA GLY A 296 -9.07 -3.70 -17.16
C GLY A 296 -8.44 -4.83 -17.95
N MET A 297 -7.15 -5.10 -17.72
CA MET A 297 -6.43 -6.13 -18.46
C MET A 297 -6.93 -7.54 -18.13
N ASN A 298 -7.19 -7.85 -16.86
CA ASN A 298 -7.71 -9.18 -16.49
C ASN A 298 -9.05 -9.46 -17.16
N VAL A 299 -9.98 -8.49 -17.16
CA VAL A 299 -11.30 -8.65 -17.82
C VAL A 299 -11.15 -8.79 -19.33
N LEU A 300 -10.29 -7.98 -19.96
CA LEU A 300 -10.07 -8.06 -21.41
C LEU A 300 -9.47 -9.41 -21.82
N VAL A 301 -8.45 -9.88 -21.11
CA VAL A 301 -7.79 -11.15 -21.43
C VAL A 301 -8.72 -12.33 -21.14
N SER A 302 -9.41 -12.35 -19.99
CA SER A 302 -10.31 -13.46 -19.66
C SER A 302 -11.47 -13.60 -20.64
N LYS A 303 -12.01 -12.47 -21.13
CA LYS A 303 -13.17 -12.45 -22.02
C LYS A 303 -12.82 -12.69 -23.49
N TYR A 304 -11.70 -12.14 -23.97
CA TYR A 304 -11.37 -12.14 -25.40
C TYR A 304 -10.24 -13.10 -25.79
N LEU A 305 -9.37 -13.51 -24.84
CA LEU A 305 -8.28 -14.45 -25.13
C LEU A 305 -8.63 -15.87 -24.64
N SER A 306 -8.82 -16.05 -23.33
CA SER A 306 -9.17 -17.34 -22.72
C SER A 306 -9.51 -17.18 -21.24
N ALA A 307 -10.47 -17.96 -20.76
CA ALA A 307 -10.82 -18.06 -19.34
C ALA A 307 -9.85 -18.97 -18.53
N SER A 308 -8.86 -19.58 -19.19
CA SER A 308 -7.87 -20.47 -18.60
C SER A 308 -6.91 -19.75 -17.65
N MET A 309 -6.50 -20.44 -16.58
CA MET A 309 -5.49 -19.93 -15.66
C MET A 309 -4.09 -19.78 -16.28
N TRP A 310 -3.82 -20.34 -17.47
CA TRP A 310 -2.53 -20.17 -18.18
C TRP A 310 -2.23 -18.71 -18.54
N PRO A 311 -3.07 -17.97 -19.27
CA PRO A 311 -2.89 -16.54 -19.47
C PRO A 311 -3.03 -15.76 -18.15
N GLY A 312 -3.86 -16.22 -17.21
CA GLY A 312 -4.02 -15.59 -15.88
C GLY A 312 -2.70 -15.48 -15.13
N ILE A 313 -1.98 -16.60 -14.93
CA ILE A 313 -0.71 -16.60 -14.19
C ILE A 313 0.37 -15.78 -14.90
N LEU A 314 0.41 -15.79 -16.24
CA LEU A 314 1.33 -14.93 -16.99
C LEU A 314 1.01 -13.45 -16.75
N LEU A 315 -0.28 -13.09 -16.81
CA LEU A 315 -0.73 -11.73 -16.57
C LEU A 315 -0.43 -11.27 -15.14
N PHE A 316 -0.59 -12.15 -14.14
CA PHE A 316 -0.22 -11.89 -12.75
C PHE A 316 1.21 -11.36 -12.59
N PHE A 317 2.19 -11.96 -13.29
CA PHE A 317 3.59 -11.51 -13.26
C PHE A 317 3.86 -10.28 -14.14
N LEU A 318 3.13 -10.12 -15.25
CA LEU A 318 3.33 -9.00 -16.19
C LEU A 318 2.66 -7.70 -15.73
N LEU A 319 1.59 -7.77 -14.94
CA LEU A 319 0.80 -6.62 -14.53
C LEU A 319 1.59 -5.53 -13.79
N PRO A 320 2.49 -5.84 -12.84
CA PRO A 320 3.36 -4.82 -12.25
C PRO A 320 4.19 -4.08 -13.31
N VAL A 321 4.78 -4.81 -14.26
CA VAL A 321 5.58 -4.22 -15.34
C VAL A 321 4.72 -3.28 -16.19
N LEU A 322 3.52 -3.73 -16.57
CA LEU A 322 2.58 -2.94 -17.35
C LEU A 322 2.15 -1.66 -16.61
N CYS A 323 1.86 -1.75 -15.31
CA CYS A 323 1.48 -0.60 -14.50
C CYS A 323 2.58 0.48 -14.49
N PHE A 324 3.84 0.07 -14.31
CA PHE A 324 4.99 0.99 -14.36
C PHE A 324 5.22 1.53 -15.78
N ALA A 325 5.09 0.70 -16.81
CA ALA A 325 5.28 1.11 -18.20
C ALA A 325 4.26 2.17 -18.64
N LEU A 326 2.97 1.94 -18.36
CA LEU A 326 1.89 2.89 -18.68
C LEU A 326 2.04 4.19 -17.88
N THR A 327 2.40 4.10 -16.61
CA THR A 327 2.67 5.28 -15.78
C THR A 327 3.87 6.07 -16.31
N ALA A 328 4.95 5.41 -16.72
CA ALA A 328 6.13 6.05 -17.29
C ALA A 328 5.82 6.70 -18.65
N LEU A 329 4.96 6.08 -19.46
CA LEU A 329 4.47 6.66 -20.72
C LEU A 329 3.64 7.93 -20.43
N PHE A 330 2.68 7.84 -19.51
CA PHE A 330 1.87 8.99 -19.11
C PHE A 330 2.72 10.14 -18.56
N TRP A 331 3.75 9.83 -17.76
CA TRP A 331 4.72 10.81 -17.28
C TRP A 331 5.45 11.53 -18.43
N ARG A 332 5.85 10.80 -19.47
CA ARG A 332 6.49 11.39 -20.67
C ARG A 332 5.53 12.30 -21.43
N ILE A 333 4.29 11.84 -21.67
CA ILE A 333 3.22 12.63 -22.33
C ILE A 333 2.96 13.92 -21.54
N CYS A 334 2.99 13.85 -20.22
CA CYS A 334 2.82 14.97 -19.30
C CYS A 334 4.05 15.90 -19.19
N GLY A 335 4.93 15.92 -20.19
CA GLY A 335 6.11 16.78 -20.23
C GLY A 335 7.11 16.44 -19.14
N LYS A 336 7.36 15.15 -18.89
CA LYS A 336 8.27 14.65 -17.83
C LYS A 336 7.91 15.18 -16.44
N GLY A 337 6.61 15.24 -16.16
CA GLY A 337 6.04 15.67 -14.88
C GLY A 337 5.92 17.17 -14.67
N GLN A 338 6.18 17.99 -15.71
CA GLN A 338 6.05 19.43 -15.62
C GLN A 338 4.61 19.93 -15.77
N SER A 339 3.77 19.16 -16.46
CA SER A 339 2.36 19.53 -16.66
C SER A 339 1.61 19.67 -15.34
N PHE A 340 0.62 20.57 -15.34
CA PHE A 340 -0.30 20.75 -14.23
C PHE A 340 -1.07 19.47 -13.89
N VAL A 341 -1.50 18.72 -14.92
CA VAL A 341 -2.23 17.46 -14.78
C VAL A 341 -1.41 16.44 -13.98
N TRP A 342 -0.14 16.23 -14.32
CA TRP A 342 0.72 15.32 -13.56
C TRP A 342 0.87 15.76 -12.11
N LYS A 343 1.20 17.04 -11.88
CA LYS A 343 1.42 17.60 -10.54
C LYS A 343 0.20 17.43 -9.63
N MET A 344 -1.00 17.64 -10.16
CA MET A 344 -2.25 17.47 -9.43
C MET A 344 -2.53 16.00 -9.11
N LEU A 345 -2.39 15.11 -10.10
CA LEU A 345 -2.67 13.68 -9.93
C LEU A 345 -1.61 12.96 -9.08
N SER A 346 -0.35 13.38 -9.14
CA SER A 346 0.76 12.78 -8.38
C SER A 346 1.03 13.44 -7.03
N GLY A 347 0.40 14.59 -6.76
CA GLY A 347 0.67 15.39 -5.55
C GLY A 347 2.09 15.99 -5.53
N ASN A 348 2.56 16.48 -6.69
CA ASN A 348 3.93 16.96 -6.94
C ASN A 348 5.03 15.91 -6.72
N ARG A 349 4.71 14.62 -6.92
CA ARG A 349 5.67 13.50 -6.85
C ARG A 349 6.07 12.98 -8.22
#